data_AF-A0A972WD57-F1
#
_entry.id   AF-A0A972WD57-F1
#
_cell.length_a   1.000
_cell.length_b   1.000
_cell.length_c   1.000
_cell.angle_alpha   90.00
_cell.angle_beta   90.00
_cell.angle_gamma   90.00
#
_symmetry.space_group_name_H-M   'P 1'
#
loop_
_entity.id
_entity.type
_entity.pdbx_description
1 polymer ?
#
loop_
_entity_poly.entity_id
_entity_poly.type
_entity_poly.pdbx_seq_one_letter_code
_entity_poly.pdbx_strand_id
1 'polypeptide(L)'
;MMVSGQYDAAVRYVEENFASLDAMLQQFERADGSNSGYLAPLAYSYLQAGRELEFKKLTDALAESVARREVTRDRSYGSLINSIDLAALTGTDEEVLTRVQRFIDNNGVGVDVFDTPILDRMQENADFLRLDAILVERANRERAKLGLDPYQPALSNN
;
A
#
# COMPACT_ATOMS: atom_id res chain seq x y z
N MET A 1 16.08 3.12 4.14
CA MET A 1 16.36 1.80 4.72
C MET A 1 15.52 1.60 5.99
N MET A 2 14.31 1.03 5.87
CA MET A 2 13.58 0.58 7.06
C MET A 2 14.36 -0.60 7.65
N VAL A 3 14.84 -0.41 8.88
CA VAL A 3 15.70 -1.38 9.57
C VAL A 3 14.87 -2.63 9.87
N SER A 4 15.37 -3.81 9.51
CA SER A 4 14.75 -5.13 9.67
C SER A 4 14.00 -5.36 11.00
N GLY A 5 14.42 -4.70 12.09
CA GLY A 5 13.77 -4.80 13.41
C GLY A 5 12.34 -4.26 13.52
N GLN A 6 11.84 -3.46 12.57
CA GLN A 6 10.46 -2.97 12.59
C GLN A 6 9.44 -4.01 12.09
N TYR A 7 9.83 -4.88 11.15
CA TYR A 7 8.94 -5.92 10.61
C TYR A 7 8.67 -7.02 11.64
N ASP A 8 9.69 -7.43 12.39
CA ASP A 8 9.56 -8.37 13.50
C ASP A 8 8.71 -7.81 14.66
N ALA A 9 8.66 -6.48 14.82
CA ALA A 9 7.78 -5.85 15.82
C ALA A 9 6.30 -5.95 15.41
N ALA A 10 5.98 -5.76 14.13
CA ALA A 10 4.62 -5.94 13.62
C ALA A 10 4.12 -7.38 13.78
N VAL A 11 4.97 -8.37 13.44
CA VAL A 11 4.66 -9.79 13.62
C VAL A 11 4.43 -10.12 15.09
N ARG A 12 5.34 -9.70 15.98
CA ARG A 12 5.18 -9.92 17.44
C ARG A 12 3.93 -9.27 18.00
N TYR A 13 3.61 -8.05 17.57
CA TYR A 13 2.40 -7.37 18.01
C TYR A 13 1.14 -8.20 17.73
N VAL A 14 1.05 -8.83 16.54
CA VAL A 14 -0.08 -9.70 16.19
C VAL A 14 -0.14 -10.92 17.11
N GLU A 15 0.99 -11.59 17.33
CA GLU A 15 1.08 -12.79 18.15
C GLU A 15 0.77 -12.52 19.63
N GLU A 16 1.20 -11.39 20.16
CA GLU A 16 1.01 -11.01 21.56
C GLU A 16 -0.41 -10.54 21.87
N ASN A 17 -1.10 -9.90 20.91
CA ASN A 17 -2.38 -9.21 21.18
C ASN A 17 -3.62 -9.93 20.67
N PHE A 18 -3.50 -10.81 19.66
CA PHE A 18 -4.66 -11.42 19.02
C PHE A 18 -4.71 -12.95 19.16
N ALA A 19 -3.72 -13.56 19.82
CA ALA A 19 -3.52 -15.01 19.93
C ALA A 19 -3.26 -15.75 18.60
N SER A 20 -3.82 -15.28 17.48
CA SER A 20 -3.50 -15.74 16.12
C SER A 20 -3.83 -14.68 15.07
N LEU A 21 -3.24 -14.84 13.88
CA LEU A 21 -3.57 -14.02 12.70
C LEU A 21 -5.05 -14.16 12.30
N ASP A 22 -5.64 -15.35 12.45
CA ASP A 22 -7.05 -15.58 12.13
C ASP A 22 -7.99 -14.80 13.05
N ALA A 23 -7.68 -14.77 14.34
CA ALA A 23 -8.46 -13.99 15.31
C ALA A 23 -8.37 -12.49 15.01
N MET A 24 -7.20 -11.99 14.62
CA MET A 24 -7.04 -10.61 14.18
C MET A 24 -7.89 -10.29 12.94
N LEU A 25 -7.84 -11.15 11.92
CA LEU A 25 -8.62 -10.98 10.69
C LEU A 25 -10.12 -10.96 10.97
N GLN A 26 -10.61 -11.88 11.79
CA GLN A 26 -12.03 -11.93 12.18
C GLN A 26 -12.45 -10.68 12.97
N GLN A 27 -11.60 -10.17 13.86
CA GLN A 27 -11.90 -8.99 14.67
C GLN A 27 -12.05 -7.72 13.81
N PHE A 28 -11.27 -7.60 12.74
CA PHE A 28 -11.25 -6.40 11.90
C PHE A 28 -12.00 -6.55 10.58
N GLU A 29 -12.58 -7.72 10.28
CA GLU A 29 -13.34 -7.94 9.05
C GLU A 29 -14.56 -7.00 8.98
N ARG A 30 -14.74 -6.40 7.80
CA ARG A 30 -15.93 -5.63 7.46
C ARG A 30 -16.57 -6.21 6.21
N ALA A 31 -17.90 -6.30 6.21
CA ALA A 31 -18.66 -6.91 5.12
C ALA A 31 -18.43 -6.19 3.77
N ASP A 32 -18.27 -4.88 3.79
CA ASP A 32 -17.97 -4.04 2.62
C ASP A 32 -16.48 -4.06 2.21
N GLY A 33 -15.66 -4.82 2.95
CA GLY A 33 -14.22 -4.88 2.75
C GLY A 33 -13.49 -3.63 3.23
N SER A 34 -14.14 -2.66 3.90
CA SER A 34 -13.49 -1.49 4.53
C SER A 34 -12.51 -1.92 5.65
N ASN A 35 -11.72 -0.97 6.17
CA ASN A 35 -10.76 -1.21 7.25
C ASN A 35 -9.61 -2.20 6.90
N SER A 36 -9.18 -2.29 5.65
CA SER A 36 -8.15 -3.26 5.21
C SER A 36 -6.73 -2.69 5.03
N GLY A 37 -6.52 -1.41 5.38
CA GLY A 37 -5.22 -0.74 5.16
C GLY A 37 -4.04 -1.34 5.94
N TYR A 38 -4.30 -2.20 6.93
CA TYR A 38 -3.26 -2.91 7.67
C TYR A 38 -2.78 -4.19 6.96
N LEU A 39 -3.53 -4.72 5.98
CA LEU A 39 -3.25 -6.03 5.39
C LEU A 39 -1.95 -6.03 4.58
N ALA A 40 -1.76 -5.04 3.72
CA ALA A 40 -0.57 -4.91 2.89
C ALA A 40 0.74 -4.75 3.69
N PRO A 41 0.87 -3.79 4.63
CA PRO A 41 2.11 -3.64 5.41
C PRO A 41 2.40 -4.86 6.30
N LEU A 42 1.35 -5.53 6.81
CA LEU A 42 1.54 -6.76 7.60
C LEU A 42 1.95 -7.94 6.70
N ALA A 43 1.36 -8.08 5.52
CA ALA A 43 1.75 -9.08 4.53
C ALA A 43 3.23 -8.92 4.17
N TYR A 44 3.64 -7.70 3.85
CA TYR A 44 5.04 -7.38 3.58
C TYR A 44 5.95 -7.76 4.76
N SER A 45 5.53 -7.46 6.00
CA SER A 45 6.31 -7.82 7.20
C SER A 45 6.50 -9.35 7.32
N TYR A 46 5.45 -10.14 7.09
CA TYR A 46 5.54 -11.61 7.09
C TYR A 46 6.39 -12.14 5.92
N LEU A 47 6.34 -11.51 4.74
CA LEU A 47 7.22 -11.85 3.62
C LEU A 47 8.69 -11.64 3.99
N GLN A 48 9.04 -10.49 4.58
CA GLN A 48 10.41 -10.21 5.02
C GLN A 48 10.89 -11.17 6.12
N ALA A 49 9.98 -11.66 6.96
CA ALA A 49 10.27 -12.67 7.99
C ALA A 49 10.31 -14.12 7.46
N GLY A 50 10.13 -14.35 6.15
CA GLY A 50 10.11 -15.70 5.55
C GLY A 50 8.88 -16.54 5.91
N ARG A 51 7.77 -15.91 6.31
CA ARG A 51 6.53 -16.55 6.76
C ARG A 51 5.49 -16.57 5.64
N GLU A 52 5.72 -17.44 4.66
CA GLU A 52 4.96 -17.50 3.41
C GLU A 52 3.46 -17.82 3.60
N LEU A 53 3.11 -18.63 4.61
CA LEU A 53 1.72 -18.99 4.87
C LEU A 53 0.90 -17.78 5.35
N GLU A 54 1.45 -17.01 6.28
CA GLU A 54 0.84 -15.79 6.80
C GLU A 54 0.81 -14.69 5.74
N PHE A 55 1.89 -14.54 4.96
CA PHE A 55 1.91 -13.66 3.79
C PHE A 55 0.76 -13.99 2.84
N LYS A 56 0.62 -15.26 2.43
CA LYS A 56 -0.44 -15.69 1.53
C LYS A 56 -1.83 -15.42 2.10
N LYS A 57 -2.05 -15.73 3.39
CA LYS A 57 -3.34 -15.49 4.05
C LYS A 57 -3.74 -14.01 4.01
N LEU A 58 -2.78 -13.10 4.25
CA LEU A 58 -3.03 -11.66 4.22
C LEU A 58 -3.24 -11.12 2.81
N THR A 59 -2.50 -11.61 1.81
CA THR A 59 -2.72 -11.20 0.42
C THR A 59 -4.05 -11.72 -0.12
N ASP A 60 -4.48 -12.93 0.27
CA ASP A 60 -5.78 -13.47 -0.09
C ASP A 60 -6.92 -12.63 0.53
N ALA A 61 -6.80 -12.24 1.80
CA ALA A 61 -7.74 -11.34 2.47
C ALA A 61 -7.76 -9.93 1.84
N LEU A 62 -6.60 -9.42 1.43
CA LEU A 62 -6.49 -8.14 0.72
C LEU A 62 -7.13 -8.20 -0.67
N ALA A 63 -6.92 -9.29 -1.41
CA ALA A 63 -7.55 -9.53 -2.70
C ALA A 63 -9.07 -9.58 -2.59
N GLU A 64 -9.60 -10.27 -1.58
CA GLU A 64 -11.03 -10.28 -1.31
C GLU A 64 -11.58 -8.89 -0.97
N SER A 65 -10.88 -8.13 -0.11
CA SER A 65 -11.24 -6.74 0.21
C SER A 65 -11.28 -5.85 -1.04
N VAL A 66 -10.25 -5.93 -1.90
CA VAL A 66 -10.18 -5.18 -3.16
C VAL A 66 -11.34 -5.58 -4.08
N ALA A 67 -11.61 -6.88 -4.25
CA ALA A 67 -12.70 -7.38 -5.08
C ALA A 67 -14.07 -6.86 -4.60
N ARG A 68 -14.35 -6.93 -3.29
CA ARG A 68 -15.59 -6.41 -2.70
C ARG A 68 -15.77 -4.90 -2.97
N ARG A 69 -14.69 -4.12 -2.88
CA ARG A 69 -14.69 -2.68 -3.18
C ARG A 69 -14.80 -2.35 -4.67
N GLU A 70 -14.31 -3.22 -5.55
CA GLU A 70 -14.50 -3.05 -6.99
C GLU A 70 -15.97 -3.21 -7.40
N VAL A 71 -16.69 -4.15 -6.77
CA VAL A 71 -18.14 -4.34 -6.98
C VAL A 71 -18.92 -3.08 -6.58
N THR A 72 -18.59 -2.47 -5.45
CA THR A 72 -19.24 -1.22 -4.99
C THR A 72 -18.72 0.03 -5.70
N ARG A 73 -17.76 -0.14 -6.64
CA ARG A 73 -17.07 0.93 -7.35
C ARG A 73 -16.45 1.97 -6.41
N ASP A 74 -15.98 1.53 -5.25
CA ASP A 74 -15.30 2.41 -4.31
C ASP A 74 -13.99 2.94 -4.94
N ARG A 75 -13.87 4.27 -4.97
CA ARG A 75 -12.71 5.03 -5.46
C ARG A 75 -12.09 5.88 -4.34
N SER A 76 -12.44 5.59 -3.10
CA SER A 76 -11.78 6.19 -1.95
C SER A 76 -10.27 5.98 -2.03
N TYR A 77 -9.53 6.92 -1.46
CA TYR A 77 -8.08 6.87 -1.39
C TYR A 77 -7.59 5.49 -0.91
N GLY A 78 -8.10 5.02 0.24
CA GLY A 78 -7.71 3.74 0.81
C GLY A 78 -8.03 2.54 -0.08
N SER A 79 -9.11 2.58 -0.87
CA SER A 79 -9.43 1.52 -1.82
C SER A 79 -8.38 1.42 -2.93
N LEU A 80 -8.00 2.57 -3.50
CA LEU A 80 -7.03 2.64 -4.60
C LEU A 80 -5.63 2.25 -4.12
N ILE A 81 -5.21 2.68 -2.92
CA ILE A 81 -3.91 2.30 -2.35
C ILE A 81 -3.82 0.79 -2.13
N ASN A 82 -4.83 0.19 -1.48
CA ASN A 82 -4.85 -1.25 -1.27
C ASN A 82 -4.79 -2.05 -2.57
N SER A 83 -5.34 -1.52 -3.66
CA SER A 83 -5.24 -2.14 -4.98
C SER A 83 -3.83 -2.04 -5.58
N ILE A 84 -3.09 -0.96 -5.33
CA ILE A 84 -1.69 -0.80 -5.75
C ILE A 84 -0.82 -1.77 -4.95
N ASP A 85 -0.99 -1.78 -3.61
CA ASP A 85 -0.22 -2.65 -2.73
C ASP A 85 -0.42 -4.14 -3.07
N LEU A 86 -1.66 -4.56 -3.36
CA LEU A 86 -1.93 -5.93 -3.79
C LEU A 86 -1.16 -6.27 -5.08
N ALA A 87 -1.22 -5.40 -6.10
CA ALA A 87 -0.48 -5.61 -7.34
C ALA A 87 1.04 -5.63 -7.09
N ALA A 88 1.53 -4.81 -6.16
CA ALA A 88 2.94 -4.77 -5.80
C ALA A 88 3.41 -6.05 -5.10
N LEU A 89 2.58 -6.63 -4.23
CA LEU A 89 2.89 -7.84 -3.47
C LEU A 89 2.74 -9.13 -4.29
N THR A 90 1.77 -9.20 -5.19
CA THR A 90 1.42 -10.48 -5.86
C THR A 90 1.40 -10.43 -7.38
N GLY A 91 1.48 -9.24 -7.98
CA GLY A 91 1.26 -9.02 -9.39
C GLY A 91 2.52 -8.70 -10.20
N THR A 92 2.32 -8.35 -11.46
CA THR A 92 3.37 -7.89 -12.37
C THR A 92 3.61 -6.39 -12.26
N ASP A 93 4.76 -5.92 -12.73
CA ASP A 93 5.07 -4.49 -12.81
C ASP A 93 4.02 -3.73 -13.66
N GLU A 94 3.52 -4.34 -14.74
CA GLU A 94 2.46 -3.76 -15.58
C GLU A 94 1.14 -3.58 -14.81
N GLU A 95 0.78 -4.55 -13.96
CA GLU A 95 -0.38 -4.44 -13.10
C GLU A 95 -0.20 -3.30 -12.09
N VAL A 96 0.97 -3.17 -11.48
CA VAL A 96 1.29 -2.05 -10.57
C VAL A 96 1.11 -0.71 -11.29
N LEU A 97 1.72 -0.54 -12.46
CA LEU A 97 1.63 0.68 -13.27
C LEU A 97 0.17 1.01 -13.62
N THR A 98 -0.62 0.00 -13.97
CA THR A 98 -2.05 0.16 -14.26
C THR A 98 -2.82 0.68 -13.05
N ARG A 99 -2.55 0.15 -11.85
CA ARG A 99 -3.21 0.59 -10.62
C ARG A 99 -2.76 1.99 -10.19
N VAL A 100 -1.49 2.33 -10.37
CA VAL A 100 -0.93 3.66 -10.13
C VAL A 100 -1.58 4.70 -11.07
N GLN A 101 -1.65 4.40 -12.36
CA GLN A 101 -2.31 5.28 -13.34
C GLN A 101 -3.78 5.50 -12.95
N ARG A 102 -4.50 4.44 -12.54
CA ARG A 102 -5.88 4.56 -12.07
C ARG A 102 -6.00 5.48 -10.86
N PHE A 103 -5.07 5.44 -9.91
CA PHE A 103 -5.05 6.35 -8.76
C PHE A 103 -4.90 7.81 -9.21
N ILE A 104 -3.99 8.08 -10.14
CA ILE A 104 -3.82 9.41 -10.75
C ILE A 104 -5.09 9.83 -11.49
N ASP A 105 -5.72 8.97 -12.28
CA ASP A 105 -6.94 9.30 -13.02
C ASP A 105 -8.12 9.62 -12.09
N ASN A 106 -8.10 9.11 -10.86
CA ASN A 106 -9.10 9.40 -9.81
C ASN A 106 -8.71 10.57 -8.91
N ASN A 107 -7.90 11.51 -9.40
CA ASN A 107 -7.47 12.71 -8.68
C ASN A 107 -6.68 12.42 -7.39
N GLY A 108 -5.95 11.30 -7.32
CA GLY A 108 -5.02 11.04 -6.23
C GLY A 108 -3.98 12.15 -6.08
N VAL A 109 -3.63 12.48 -4.83
CA VAL A 109 -2.65 13.54 -4.45
C VAL A 109 -1.73 13.15 -3.29
N GLY A 110 -1.84 11.93 -2.76
CA GLY A 110 -0.99 11.44 -1.67
C GLY A 110 0.35 10.93 -2.21
N VAL A 111 1.41 11.70 -2.02
CA VAL A 111 2.76 11.43 -2.54
C VAL A 111 3.53 10.38 -1.72
N ASP A 112 3.16 10.20 -0.45
CA ASP A 112 3.72 9.20 0.47
C ASP A 112 3.42 7.75 0.07
N VAL A 113 2.49 7.56 -0.87
CA VAL A 113 2.05 6.26 -1.36
C VAL A 113 3.16 5.51 -2.08
N PHE A 114 4.06 6.21 -2.78
CA PHE A 114 5.10 5.59 -3.60
C PHE A 114 6.44 5.40 -2.87
N ASP A 115 6.57 5.97 -1.67
CA ASP A 115 7.76 5.89 -0.82
C ASP A 115 7.73 4.68 0.15
N THR A 116 6.88 3.68 -0.11
CA THR A 116 6.72 2.47 0.71
C THR A 116 7.66 1.34 0.26
N PRO A 117 8.23 0.53 1.18
CA PRO A 117 9.04 -0.63 0.80
C PRO A 117 8.32 -1.72 0.01
N ILE A 118 6.99 -1.70 0.01
CA ILE A 118 6.16 -2.57 -0.83
C ILE A 118 6.42 -2.28 -2.32
N LEU A 119 6.79 -1.04 -2.66
CA LEU A 119 7.06 -0.58 -4.03
C LEU A 119 8.56 -0.44 -4.33
N ASP A 120 9.47 -0.89 -3.45
CA ASP A 120 10.93 -0.76 -3.66
C ASP A 120 11.37 -1.33 -5.01
N ARG A 121 10.76 -2.44 -5.46
CA ARG A 121 11.06 -3.05 -6.78
C ARG A 121 10.78 -2.14 -7.97
N MET A 122 9.92 -1.13 -7.79
CA MET A 122 9.52 -0.20 -8.85
C MET A 122 10.37 1.08 -8.90
N GLN A 123 11.27 1.29 -7.92
CA GLN A 123 12.01 2.56 -7.79
C GLN A 123 12.93 2.86 -8.98
N GLU A 124 13.38 1.84 -9.72
CA GLU A 124 14.18 2.01 -10.93
C GLU A 124 13.35 1.94 -12.23
N ASN A 125 12.04 1.68 -12.12
CA ASN A 125 11.16 1.57 -13.29
C ASN A 125 10.83 2.96 -13.85
N ALA A 126 11.24 3.22 -15.10
CA ALA A 126 11.08 4.53 -15.72
C ALA A 126 9.61 4.99 -15.85
N ASP A 127 8.69 4.07 -16.12
CA ASP A 127 7.27 4.39 -16.20
C ASP A 127 6.68 4.71 -14.82
N PHE A 128 7.12 3.98 -13.79
CA PHE A 128 6.73 4.27 -12.41
C PHE A 128 7.21 5.66 -11.97
N LEU A 129 8.49 5.98 -12.22
CA LEU A 129 9.08 7.29 -11.93
C LEU A 129 8.37 8.43 -12.68
N ARG A 130 7.94 8.18 -13.92
CA ARG A 130 7.14 9.15 -14.69
C ARG A 130 5.78 9.40 -14.04
N LEU A 131 5.11 8.36 -13.56
CA LEU A 131 3.81 8.48 -12.87
C LEU A 131 3.95 9.18 -11.52
N ASP A 132 5.01 8.87 -10.77
CA ASP A 132 5.34 9.55 -9.52
C ASP A 132 5.56 11.05 -9.73
N ALA A 133 6.34 11.45 -10.74
CA ALA A 133 6.55 12.87 -11.06
C ALA A 133 5.23 13.61 -11.36
N ILE A 134 4.28 12.97 -12.05
CA ILE A 134 2.94 13.54 -12.31
C ILE A 134 2.17 13.73 -11.00
N LEU A 135 2.24 12.76 -10.09
CA LEU A 135 1.58 12.83 -8.80
C LEU A 135 2.17 13.94 -7.92
N VAL A 136 3.51 14.03 -7.86
CA VAL A 136 4.23 15.08 -7.13
C VAL A 136 3.89 16.46 -7.66
N GLU A 137 3.87 16.65 -8.98
CA GLU A 137 3.46 17.92 -9.59
C GLU A 137 2.03 18.28 -9.16
N ARG A 138 1.11 17.32 -9.19
CA ARG A 138 -0.28 17.55 -8.77
C ARG A 138 -0.37 17.90 -7.28
N ALA A 139 0.29 17.15 -6.42
CA ALA A 139 0.31 17.44 -4.98
C ALA A 139 0.84 18.85 -4.71
N ASN A 140 1.90 19.27 -5.42
CA ASN A 140 2.44 20.62 -5.32
C ASN A 140 1.45 21.71 -5.79
N ARG A 141 0.68 21.45 -6.85
CA ARG A 141 -0.40 22.35 -7.26
C ARG A 141 -1.48 22.49 -6.18
N GLU A 142 -1.87 21.41 -5.51
CA GLU A 142 -2.83 21.49 -4.40
C GLU A 142 -2.25 22.19 -3.17
N ARG A 143 -0.97 21.94 -2.84
CA ARG A 143 -0.26 22.62 -1.75
C ARG A 143 -0.16 24.13 -1.97
N ALA A 144 0.12 24.55 -3.20
CA ALA A 144 0.20 25.97 -3.55
C ALA A 144 -1.13 26.70 -3.35
N LYS A 145 -2.28 26.07 -3.62
CA LYS A 145 -3.62 26.65 -3.34
C LYS A 145 -3.84 26.91 -1.85
N LEU A 146 -3.15 26.16 -0.99
CA LEU A 146 -3.23 26.27 0.46
C LEU A 146 -2.11 27.17 1.04
N GLY A 147 -1.25 27.75 0.21
CA GLY A 147 -0.10 28.54 0.67
C GLY A 147 0.98 27.70 1.36
N LEU A 148 1.05 26.39 1.09
CA LEU A 148 2.04 25.48 1.64
C LEU A 148 3.26 25.38 0.72
N ASP A 149 4.44 25.18 1.31
CA ASP A 149 5.67 24.92 0.57
C ASP A 149 5.54 23.66 -0.30
N PRO A 150 6.27 23.53 -1.43
CA PRO A 150 6.28 22.30 -2.22
C PRO A 150 6.68 21.08 -1.40
N TYR A 151 6.10 19.93 -1.71
CA TYR A 151 6.56 18.63 -1.22
C TYR A 151 8.02 18.43 -1.59
N GLN A 152 8.81 18.06 -0.58
CA GLN A 152 10.16 17.58 -0.75
C GLN A 152 10.12 16.10 -0.34
N PRO A 153 10.46 15.16 -1.24
CA PRO A 153 10.62 13.78 -0.85
C PRO A 153 11.60 13.70 0.32
N ALA A 154 11.33 12.84 1.30
CA ALA A 154 12.36 12.53 2.28
C ALA A 154 13.57 11.98 1.51
N LEU A 155 14.69 12.71 1.52
CA LEU A 155 15.91 12.31 0.83
C LEU A 155 16.18 10.84 1.13
N SER A 156 16.14 10.00 0.09
CA SER A 156 16.57 8.61 0.14
C SER A 156 18.03 8.63 0.57
N ASN A 157 18.30 8.45 1.87
CA ASN A 157 19.65 8.23 2.35
C ASN A 157 20.07 6.86 1.81
N ASN A 158 20.81 6.88 0.70
CA ASN A 158 21.63 5.78 0.20
C ASN A 158 22.64 5.35 1.26
#